data_AF-A0A0K1P0H4-F1
#
_entry.id   AF-A0A0K1P0H4-F1
#
_cell.length_a   1.000
_cell.length_b   1.000
_cell.length_c   1.000
_cell.angle_alpha   90.00
_cell.angle_beta   90.00
_cell.angle_gamma   90.00
#
_symmetry.space_group_name_H-M   'P 1'
#
loop_
_entity.id
_entity.type
_entity.pdbx_description
1 polymer ?
#
loop_
_entity_poly.entity_id
_entity_poly.type
_entity_poly.pdbx_seq_one_letter_code
_entity_poly.pdbx_strand_id
1 'polypeptide(L)'
;QTISIAKAGITTVLNSRTSVLAAANPPSGRYDDLKTAQDNIDLQTTILSRFDLIFIVKDIRMYSQDKTIASHVIKLHASAVSTMGDTRPAKEDNWLKRYIHYCRTACHPRLSESAASVLQENYVKIRQDMRRQANETGEAAAIPITVRQLEAVVRLSEALAKMRLSQVANENHVSEALRLFNNSTMDAARSGINQHINFTPEMAQAETQIKRRMGIGS
;
A
#
# COMPACT_ATOMS: atom_id res chain seq x y z
N GLN A 1 -20.73 -4.14 -6.91
CA GLN A 1 -19.70 -3.84 -7.93
C GLN A 1 -20.34 -4.04 -9.30
N THR A 2 -20.98 -2.99 -9.82
CA THR A 2 -21.79 -3.02 -11.04
C THR A 2 -21.58 -1.75 -11.84
N ILE A 3 -21.72 -1.83 -13.16
CA ILE A 3 -21.69 -0.67 -14.06
C ILE A 3 -23.11 -0.48 -14.60
N SER A 4 -23.71 0.68 -14.33
CA SER A 4 -24.97 1.09 -14.95
C SER A 4 -24.70 1.81 -16.27
N ILE A 5 -25.33 1.35 -17.33
CA ILE A 5 -25.25 1.95 -18.65
C ILE A 5 -26.65 2.45 -19.01
N ALA A 6 -26.75 3.75 -19.31
CA ALA A 6 -27.95 4.39 -19.84
C ALA A 6 -27.59 5.12 -21.13
N LYS A 7 -27.78 4.46 -22.28
CA LYS A 7 -27.43 5.03 -23.60
C LYS A 7 -28.36 4.49 -24.67
N ALA A 8 -28.80 5.37 -25.60
CA ALA A 8 -29.63 5.01 -26.76
C ALA A 8 -30.88 4.18 -26.41
N GLY A 9 -31.57 4.54 -25.32
CA GLY A 9 -32.78 3.82 -24.86
C GLY A 9 -32.51 2.50 -24.13
N ILE A 10 -31.26 2.06 -24.00
CA ILE A 10 -30.89 0.89 -23.22
C ILE A 10 -30.44 1.35 -21.83
N THR A 11 -31.20 0.96 -20.82
CA THR A 11 -30.85 1.09 -19.40
C THR A 11 -30.60 -0.29 -18.82
N THR A 12 -29.34 -0.64 -18.56
CA THR A 12 -28.96 -1.95 -18.00
C THR A 12 -27.89 -1.82 -16.94
N VAL A 13 -27.83 -2.79 -16.03
CA VAL A 13 -26.84 -2.88 -14.96
C VAL A 13 -26.06 -4.17 -15.15
N LEU A 14 -24.76 -4.05 -15.43
CA LEU A 14 -23.86 -5.17 -15.67
C LEU A 14 -22.99 -5.44 -14.44
N ASN A 15 -22.73 -6.72 -14.17
CA ASN A 15 -21.81 -7.13 -13.12
C ASN A 15 -20.35 -6.87 -13.56
N SER A 16 -19.56 -6.22 -12.72
CA SER A 16 -18.20 -5.78 -13.05
C SER A 16 -17.19 -6.15 -11.96
N ARG A 17 -17.36 -7.30 -11.32
CA ARG A 17 -16.48 -7.81 -10.26
C ARG A 17 -15.11 -8.17 -10.83
N THR A 18 -14.16 -7.25 -10.67
CA THR A 18 -12.75 -7.46 -11.00
C THR A 18 -11.86 -6.87 -9.91
N SER A 19 -10.71 -7.49 -9.69
CA SER A 19 -9.62 -6.86 -8.93
C SER A 19 -8.90 -5.89 -9.86
N VAL A 20 -8.52 -4.72 -9.33
CA VAL A 20 -7.78 -3.69 -10.08
C VAL A 20 -6.37 -3.63 -9.53
N LEU A 21 -5.39 -3.75 -10.43
CA LEU A 21 -4.00 -3.42 -10.16
C LEU A 21 -3.64 -2.21 -11.02
N ALA A 22 -3.16 -1.15 -10.39
CA ALA A 22 -2.78 0.09 -11.06
C ALA A 22 -1.32 0.41 -10.73
N ALA A 23 -0.60 0.89 -11.73
CA ALA A 23 0.72 1.50 -11.58
C ALA A 23 0.60 2.94 -12.08
N ALA A 24 1.11 3.88 -11.29
CA ALA A 24 1.10 5.30 -11.62
C ALA A 24 2.48 5.88 -11.33
N ASN A 25 2.90 6.83 -12.16
CA ASN A 25 4.11 7.60 -11.94
C ASN A 25 3.74 8.97 -11.36
N PRO A 26 4.58 9.55 -10.50
CA PRO A 26 4.41 10.93 -10.05
C PRO A 26 4.42 11.90 -11.24
N PRO A 27 3.69 13.03 -11.18
CA PRO A 27 3.59 13.99 -12.28
C PRO A 27 4.94 14.60 -12.67
N SER A 28 5.87 14.75 -11.71
CA SER A 28 7.25 15.20 -11.93
C SER A 28 8.20 14.11 -12.42
N GLY A 29 7.72 12.88 -12.65
CA GLY A 29 8.54 11.71 -13.01
C GLY A 29 9.40 11.16 -11.87
N ARG A 30 9.50 11.88 -10.74
CA ARG A 30 10.14 11.44 -9.49
C ARG A 30 9.26 11.83 -8.32
N TYR A 31 9.26 10.98 -7.30
CA TYR A 31 8.59 11.24 -6.04
C TYR A 31 9.37 12.32 -5.28
N ASP A 32 8.68 13.39 -4.87
CA ASP A 32 9.25 14.52 -4.14
C ASP A 32 8.88 14.42 -2.65
N ASP A 33 9.85 14.16 -1.79
CA ASP A 33 9.63 13.98 -0.36
C ASP A 33 9.23 15.27 0.37
N LEU A 34 9.40 16.43 -0.26
CA LEU A 34 9.01 17.72 0.28
C LEU A 34 7.53 18.05 0.03
N LYS A 35 6.87 17.28 -0.84
CA LYS A 35 5.45 17.45 -1.17
C LYS A 35 4.61 16.40 -0.49
N THR A 36 3.34 16.73 -0.26
CA THR A 36 2.41 15.76 0.31
C THR A 36 2.24 14.55 -0.62
N ALA A 37 1.87 13.40 -0.07
CA ALA A 37 1.58 12.22 -0.89
C ALA A 37 0.43 12.46 -1.87
N GLN A 38 -0.51 13.36 -1.54
CA GLN A 38 -1.60 13.75 -2.43
C GLN A 38 -1.10 14.59 -3.62
N ASP A 39 -0.10 15.46 -3.44
CA ASP A 39 0.47 16.23 -4.55
C ASP A 39 1.40 15.39 -5.43
N ASN A 40 2.03 14.37 -4.84
CA ASN A 40 2.87 13.42 -5.56
C ASN A 40 2.05 12.41 -6.38
N ILE A 41 0.78 12.21 -6.06
CA ILE A 41 -0.10 11.25 -6.74
C ILE A 41 -1.24 12.04 -7.39
N ASP A 42 -1.26 12.10 -8.73
CA ASP A 42 -2.29 12.80 -9.52
C ASP A 42 -3.64 12.05 -9.51
N LEU A 43 -4.18 11.79 -8.31
CA LEU A 43 -5.46 11.14 -8.08
C LEU A 43 -6.18 11.82 -6.92
N GLN A 44 -7.48 12.00 -7.07
CA GLN A 44 -8.32 12.51 -5.99
C GLN A 44 -8.31 11.57 -4.78
N THR A 45 -8.36 12.13 -3.58
CA THR A 45 -8.47 11.39 -2.31
C THR A 45 -9.65 10.42 -2.29
N THR A 46 -10.73 10.73 -3.02
CA THR A 46 -11.88 9.84 -3.18
C THR A 46 -11.52 8.55 -3.91
N ILE A 47 -10.65 8.61 -4.92
CA ILE A 47 -10.16 7.44 -5.67
C ILE A 47 -9.10 6.71 -4.86
N LEU A 48 -8.16 7.42 -4.24
CA LEU A 48 -7.14 6.82 -3.37
C LEU A 48 -7.76 6.03 -2.22
N SER A 49 -8.83 6.55 -1.62
CA SER A 49 -9.57 5.85 -0.58
C SER A 49 -10.22 4.54 -1.04
N ARG A 50 -10.34 4.27 -2.35
CA ARG A 50 -10.90 3.03 -2.91
C ARG A 50 -9.85 1.94 -3.12
N PHE A 51 -8.57 2.29 -3.08
CA PHE A 51 -7.50 1.31 -3.08
C PHE A 51 -7.29 0.77 -1.67
N ASP A 52 -7.14 -0.55 -1.59
CA ASP A 52 -6.95 -1.26 -0.33
C ASP A 52 -5.51 -1.15 0.18
N LEU A 53 -4.55 -1.21 -0.74
CA LEU A 53 -3.12 -1.11 -0.47
C LEU A 53 -2.51 -0.17 -1.51
N ILE A 54 -1.74 0.81 -1.03
CA ILE A 54 -0.98 1.73 -1.87
C ILE A 54 0.49 1.57 -1.51
N PHE A 55 1.31 1.17 -2.47
CA PHE A 55 2.75 1.01 -2.29
C PHE A 55 3.48 2.14 -2.99
N ILE A 56 4.23 2.94 -2.23
CA ILE A 56 5.13 3.93 -2.80
C ILE A 56 6.48 3.26 -3.01
N VAL A 57 6.86 3.07 -4.27
CA VAL A 57 8.16 2.51 -4.63
C VAL A 57 9.07 3.66 -5.04
N LYS A 58 10.06 3.96 -4.20
CA LYS A 58 11.05 5.02 -4.45
C LYS A 58 12.34 4.41 -4.98
N ASP A 59 12.90 5.07 -5.98
CA ASP A 59 14.21 4.72 -6.56
C ASP A 59 15.32 5.47 -5.80
N ILE A 60 15.77 4.87 -4.69
CA ILE A 60 16.84 5.41 -3.85
C ILE A 60 18.19 4.96 -4.41
N ARG A 61 19.07 5.92 -4.72
CA ARG A 61 20.39 5.64 -5.30
C ARG A 61 21.38 5.23 -4.23
N MET A 62 21.65 3.94 -4.15
CA MET A 62 22.62 3.38 -3.20
C MET A 62 23.60 2.48 -3.94
N TYR A 63 24.89 2.86 -3.92
CA TYR A 63 25.94 2.19 -4.70
C TYR A 63 25.99 0.66 -4.49
N SER A 64 25.82 0.20 -3.24
CA SER A 64 25.84 -1.23 -2.90
C SER A 64 24.64 -2.00 -3.46
N GLN A 65 23.44 -1.42 -3.38
CA GLN A 65 22.21 -2.03 -3.91
C GLN A 65 22.22 -2.00 -5.44
N ASP A 66 22.59 -0.86 -6.03
CA ASP A 66 22.69 -0.67 -7.47
C ASP A 66 23.69 -1.66 -8.10
N LYS A 67 24.83 -1.91 -7.43
CA LYS A 67 25.81 -2.90 -7.87
C LYS A 67 25.24 -4.32 -7.84
N THR A 68 24.46 -4.67 -6.82
CA THR A 68 23.81 -5.98 -6.71
C THR A 68 22.77 -6.17 -7.82
N ILE A 69 21.92 -5.16 -8.04
CA ILE A 69 20.90 -5.17 -9.08
C ILE A 69 21.55 -5.25 -10.47
N ALA A 70 22.56 -4.41 -10.73
CA ALA A 70 23.29 -4.42 -12.00
C ALA A 70 23.98 -5.77 -12.24
N SER A 71 24.64 -6.35 -11.23
CA SER A 71 25.26 -7.67 -11.34
C SER A 71 24.23 -8.76 -11.65
N HIS A 72 23.04 -8.71 -11.03
CA HIS A 72 21.96 -9.66 -11.29
C HIS A 72 21.41 -9.53 -12.72
N VAL A 73 21.14 -8.30 -13.18
CA VAL A 73 20.64 -8.03 -14.54
C VAL A 73 21.67 -8.45 -15.60
N ILE A 74 22.95 -8.11 -15.40
CA ILE A 74 24.03 -8.53 -16.30
C ILE A 74 24.14 -10.06 -16.34
N LYS A 75 24.06 -10.74 -15.20
CA LYS A 75 24.06 -12.20 -15.15
C LYS A 75 22.87 -12.79 -15.91
N LEU A 76 21.66 -12.24 -15.74
CA LEU A 76 20.49 -12.69 -16.48
C LEU A 76 20.66 -12.51 -18.00
N HIS A 77 21.21 -11.39 -18.47
CA HIS A 77 21.45 -11.17 -19.90
C HIS A 77 22.63 -11.98 -20.45
N ALA A 78 23.70 -12.17 -19.67
CA ALA A 78 24.82 -13.03 -20.03
C ALA A 78 24.39 -14.50 -20.08
N SER A 79 23.52 -14.91 -19.16
CA SER A 79 22.90 -16.23 -19.11
C SER A 79 21.70 -16.38 -20.04
N ALA A 80 21.15 -15.30 -20.64
CA ALA A 80 20.03 -15.37 -21.58
C ALA A 80 20.36 -16.21 -22.82
N VAL A 81 21.64 -16.23 -23.21
CA VAL A 81 22.15 -17.08 -24.28
C VAL A 81 22.23 -18.56 -23.86
N SER A 82 22.35 -18.85 -22.56
CA SER A 82 22.36 -20.22 -22.01
C SER A 82 21.02 -20.67 -21.39
N THR A 83 20.05 -19.78 -21.22
CA THR A 83 18.72 -20.06 -20.63
C THR A 83 17.62 -20.31 -21.66
N MET A 84 17.93 -20.40 -22.95
CA MET A 84 17.11 -21.24 -23.86
C MET A 84 17.09 -22.72 -23.41
N GLY A 85 17.93 -23.09 -22.45
CA GLY A 85 17.88 -24.35 -21.69
C GLY A 85 17.61 -24.19 -20.19
N ASP A 86 16.98 -23.09 -19.70
CA ASP A 86 16.57 -23.02 -18.29
C ASP A 86 15.42 -24.00 -18.05
N THR A 87 15.81 -25.21 -17.68
CA THR A 87 15.00 -26.33 -17.25
C THR A 87 14.44 -26.06 -15.85
N ARG A 88 13.85 -24.89 -15.62
CA ARG A 88 12.75 -24.82 -14.64
C ARG A 88 11.62 -25.61 -15.27
N PRO A 89 11.27 -26.79 -14.74
CA PRO A 89 10.30 -27.63 -15.42
C PRO A 89 9.03 -26.81 -15.56
N ALA A 90 8.45 -26.73 -16.77
CA ALA A 90 7.14 -26.13 -17.01
C ALA A 90 6.04 -26.67 -16.05
N LYS A 91 6.33 -27.78 -15.38
CA LYS A 91 5.62 -28.38 -14.25
C LYS A 91 5.47 -27.45 -13.03
N GLU A 92 6.47 -26.62 -12.72
CA GLU A 92 6.43 -25.69 -11.58
C GLU A 92 5.51 -24.49 -11.81
N ASP A 93 5.59 -23.90 -12.99
CA ASP A 93 4.75 -22.77 -13.39
C ASP A 93 3.26 -23.15 -13.46
N ASN A 94 2.97 -24.43 -13.72
CA ASN A 94 1.61 -24.97 -13.74
C ASN A 94 1.09 -25.32 -12.33
N TRP A 95 1.93 -25.80 -11.39
CA TRP A 95 1.44 -26.16 -10.06
C TRP A 95 0.95 -24.92 -9.29
N LEU A 96 1.67 -23.79 -9.35
CA LEU A 96 1.29 -22.59 -8.59
C LEU A 96 -0.04 -22.03 -9.10
N LYS A 97 -0.24 -21.99 -10.42
CA LYS A 97 -1.52 -21.60 -11.03
C LYS A 97 -2.65 -22.53 -10.57
N ARG A 98 -2.41 -23.85 -10.56
CA ARG A 98 -3.37 -24.85 -10.07
C ARG A 98 -3.65 -24.70 -8.57
N TYR A 99 -2.63 -24.42 -7.77
CA TYR A 99 -2.76 -24.19 -6.33
C TYR A 99 -3.59 -22.94 -6.05
N ILE A 100 -3.30 -21.83 -6.71
CA ILE A 100 -4.10 -20.60 -6.59
C ILE A 100 -5.55 -20.87 -7.02
N HIS A 101 -5.77 -21.59 -8.12
CA HIS A 101 -7.10 -21.96 -8.55
C HIS A 101 -7.83 -22.82 -7.51
N TYR A 102 -7.15 -23.82 -6.95
CA TYR A 102 -7.67 -24.69 -5.90
C TYR A 102 -8.03 -23.90 -4.63
N CYS A 103 -7.15 -23.02 -4.16
CA CYS A 103 -7.45 -22.15 -3.01
C CYS A 103 -8.68 -21.28 -3.31
N ARG A 104 -8.80 -20.73 -4.53
CA ARG A 104 -9.92 -19.88 -4.96
C ARG A 104 -11.27 -20.58 -4.87
N THR A 105 -11.35 -21.86 -5.25
CA THR A 105 -12.59 -22.64 -5.31
C THR A 105 -12.90 -23.38 -4.01
N ALA A 106 -11.91 -23.92 -3.31
CA ALA A 106 -12.11 -24.80 -2.16
C ALA A 106 -12.20 -24.06 -0.81
N CYS A 107 -11.62 -22.86 -0.69
CA CYS A 107 -11.49 -22.18 0.59
C CYS A 107 -12.16 -20.80 0.59
N HIS A 108 -13.05 -20.60 1.57
CA HIS A 108 -13.80 -19.36 1.78
C HIS A 108 -13.70 -18.97 3.26
N PRO A 109 -12.54 -18.44 3.69
CA PRO A 109 -12.31 -18.19 5.10
C PRO A 109 -13.27 -17.16 5.67
N ARG A 110 -13.49 -17.27 6.97
CA ARG A 110 -14.24 -16.30 7.78
C ARG A 110 -13.39 -15.84 8.95
N LEU A 111 -13.55 -14.58 9.33
CA LEU A 111 -12.87 -14.01 10.48
C LEU A 111 -13.32 -14.69 11.77
N SER A 112 -12.37 -15.09 12.63
CA SER A 112 -12.71 -15.56 13.98
C SER A 112 -13.09 -14.39 14.89
N GLU A 113 -13.89 -14.66 15.92
CA GLU A 113 -14.32 -13.63 16.88
C GLU A 113 -13.15 -12.99 17.64
N SER A 114 -12.15 -13.81 17.99
CA SER A 114 -10.91 -13.33 18.62
C SER A 114 -10.14 -12.38 17.70
N ALA A 115 -10.03 -12.74 16.41
CA ALA A 115 -9.37 -11.91 15.41
C ALA A 115 -10.14 -10.61 15.11
N ALA A 116 -11.48 -10.65 15.17
CA ALA A 116 -12.34 -9.48 15.02
C ALA A 116 -12.13 -8.47 16.16
N SER A 117 -12.00 -8.95 17.39
CA SER A 117 -11.74 -8.12 18.58
C SER A 117 -10.40 -7.39 18.46
N VAL A 118 -9.33 -8.12 18.09
CA VAL A 118 -8.00 -7.54 17.86
C VAL A 118 -8.02 -6.50 16.74
N LEU A 119 -8.75 -6.77 15.65
CA LEU A 119 -8.87 -5.84 14.54
C LEU A 119 -9.59 -4.55 14.94
N GLN A 120 -10.67 -4.66 15.71
CA GLN A 120 -11.44 -3.51 16.18
C GLN A 120 -10.58 -2.59 17.07
N GLU A 121 -9.86 -3.19 18.02
CA GLU A 121 -8.98 -2.44 18.93
C GLU A 121 -7.89 -1.70 18.16
N ASN A 122 -7.19 -2.39 17.24
CA ASN A 122 -6.13 -1.78 16.43
C ASN A 122 -6.65 -0.69 15.49
N TYR A 123 -7.83 -0.87 14.89
CA TYR A 123 -8.43 0.13 14.02
C TYR A 123 -8.77 1.42 14.78
N VAL A 124 -9.32 1.31 16.00
CA VAL A 124 -9.61 2.46 16.85
C VAL A 124 -8.32 3.19 17.22
N LYS A 125 -7.26 2.45 17.60
CA LYS A 125 -5.94 3.02 17.90
C LYS A 125 -5.38 3.82 16.73
N ILE A 126 -5.34 3.21 15.54
CA ILE A 126 -4.86 3.86 14.30
C ILE A 126 -5.63 5.17 14.02
N ARG A 127 -6.95 5.17 14.22
CA ARG A 127 -7.78 6.37 14.00
C ARG A 127 -7.56 7.45 15.07
N GLN A 128 -7.32 7.06 16.32
CA GLN A 128 -6.98 8.00 17.39
C GLN A 128 -5.61 8.65 17.16
N ASP A 129 -4.60 7.85 16.79
CA ASP A 129 -3.25 8.35 16.52
C ASP A 129 -3.24 9.37 15.38
N MET A 130 -3.98 9.10 14.31
CA MET A 130 -4.06 10.01 13.16
C MET A 130 -4.82 11.30 13.48
N ARG A 131 -5.84 11.26 14.35
CA ARG A 131 -6.50 12.47 14.86
C ARG A 131 -5.57 13.30 15.73
N ARG A 132 -4.78 12.65 16.58
CA ARG A 132 -3.79 13.31 17.42
C ARG A 132 -2.74 14.01 16.55
N GLN A 133 -2.20 13.32 15.55
CA GLN A 133 -1.25 13.89 14.60
C GLN A 133 -1.84 15.10 13.86
N ALA A 134 -3.06 14.99 13.33
CA ALA A 134 -3.72 16.10 12.64
C ALA A 134 -3.95 17.33 13.55
N ASN A 135 -4.21 17.12 14.84
CA ASN A 135 -4.34 18.22 15.80
C ASN A 135 -2.99 18.86 16.16
N GLU A 136 -1.91 18.07 16.18
CA GLU A 136 -0.57 18.53 16.53
C GLU A 136 0.11 19.28 15.36
N THR A 137 -0.05 18.80 14.11
CA THR A 137 0.52 19.44 12.92
C THR A 137 -0.42 20.46 12.27
N GLY A 138 -1.72 20.42 12.58
CA GLY A 138 -2.75 21.25 11.93
C GLY A 138 -3.05 20.85 10.49
N GLU A 139 -2.40 19.82 9.96
CA GLU A 139 -2.55 19.34 8.59
C GLU A 139 -3.32 18.03 8.56
N ALA A 140 -4.32 17.95 7.67
CA ALA A 140 -5.07 16.73 7.47
C ALA A 140 -4.19 15.68 6.78
N ALA A 141 -4.32 14.41 7.21
CA ALA A 141 -3.64 13.30 6.54
C ALA A 141 -4.02 13.24 5.06
N ALA A 142 -3.03 13.04 4.19
CA ALA A 142 -3.22 12.98 2.74
C ALA A 142 -4.23 11.90 2.29
N ILE A 143 -4.37 10.83 3.08
CA ILE A 143 -5.31 9.73 2.81
C ILE A 143 -6.21 9.53 4.05
N PRO A 144 -7.53 9.77 3.95
CA PRO A 144 -8.42 9.58 5.09
C PRO A 144 -8.65 8.10 5.39
N ILE A 145 -8.47 7.70 6.64
CA ILE A 145 -8.79 6.35 7.11
C ILE A 145 -10.29 6.24 7.33
N THR A 146 -10.95 5.50 6.44
CA THR A 146 -12.40 5.29 6.44
C THR A 146 -12.74 3.84 6.80
N VAL A 147 -14.03 3.52 6.93
CA VAL A 147 -14.51 2.15 7.13
C VAL A 147 -14.10 1.22 5.97
N ARG A 148 -13.87 1.78 4.76
CA ARG A 148 -13.37 0.99 3.64
C ARG A 148 -11.98 0.39 3.91
N GLN A 149 -11.15 1.08 4.69
CA GLN A 149 -9.83 0.54 5.06
C GLN A 149 -9.95 -0.60 6.07
N LEU A 150 -10.96 -0.56 6.96
CA LEU A 150 -11.28 -1.71 7.81
C LEU A 150 -11.71 -2.92 6.96
N GLU A 151 -12.61 -2.71 5.98
CA GLU A 151 -13.02 -3.76 5.03
C GLU A 151 -11.84 -4.30 4.20
N ALA A 152 -10.86 -3.45 3.87
CA ALA A 152 -9.64 -3.84 3.18
C ALA A 152 -8.78 -4.77 4.03
N VAL A 153 -8.57 -4.45 5.31
CA VAL A 153 -7.82 -5.31 6.24
C VAL A 153 -8.52 -6.64 6.48
N VAL A 154 -9.86 -6.66 6.58
CA VAL A 154 -10.63 -7.91 6.64
C VAL A 154 -10.39 -8.76 5.40
N ARG A 155 -10.54 -8.17 4.19
CA ARG A 155 -10.30 -8.89 2.93
C ARG A 155 -8.87 -9.41 2.81
N LEU A 156 -7.89 -8.65 3.29
CA LEU A 156 -6.49 -9.06 3.30
C LEU A 156 -6.26 -10.23 4.28
N SER A 157 -6.85 -10.18 5.47
CA SER A 157 -6.77 -11.25 6.46
C SER A 157 -7.39 -12.56 5.95
N GLU A 158 -8.54 -12.46 5.30
CA GLU A 158 -9.18 -13.59 4.62
C GLU A 158 -8.32 -14.11 3.47
N ALA A 159 -7.71 -13.24 2.66
CA ALA A 159 -6.82 -13.64 1.58
C ALA A 159 -5.57 -14.39 2.10
N LEU A 160 -4.98 -13.94 3.22
CA LEU A 160 -3.85 -14.61 3.86
C LEU A 160 -4.23 -15.99 4.41
N ALA A 161 -5.39 -16.11 5.05
CA ALA A 161 -5.92 -17.40 5.49
C ALA A 161 -6.17 -18.35 4.31
N LYS A 162 -6.71 -17.81 3.21
CA LYS A 162 -6.98 -18.53 1.96
C LYS A 162 -5.71 -19.07 1.30
N MET A 163 -4.61 -18.31 1.32
CA MET A 163 -3.31 -18.77 0.82
C MET A 163 -2.76 -19.96 1.61
N ARG A 164 -3.05 -20.03 2.91
CA ARG A 164 -2.68 -21.15 3.80
C ARG A 164 -3.72 -22.28 3.83
N LEU A 165 -4.75 -22.24 2.97
CA LEU A 165 -5.87 -23.19 2.95
C LEU A 165 -6.61 -23.30 4.29
N SER A 166 -6.54 -22.26 5.12
CA SER A 166 -7.26 -22.21 6.39
C SER A 166 -8.68 -21.68 6.19
N GLN A 167 -9.67 -22.36 6.75
CA GLN A 167 -11.09 -21.95 6.68
C GLN A 167 -11.43 -20.83 7.68
N VAL A 168 -10.51 -20.47 8.57
CA VAL A 168 -10.71 -19.44 9.60
C VAL A 168 -9.54 -18.48 9.62
N ALA A 169 -9.83 -17.17 9.54
CA ALA A 169 -8.83 -16.14 9.67
C ALA A 169 -8.56 -15.85 11.16
N ASN A 170 -7.46 -16.41 11.66
CA ASN A 170 -6.95 -16.20 13.02
C ASN A 170 -6.26 -14.84 13.19
N GLU A 171 -5.95 -14.49 14.43
CA GLU A 171 -5.23 -13.26 14.82
C GLU A 171 -3.89 -13.09 14.09
N ASN A 172 -3.15 -14.18 13.86
CA ASN A 172 -1.90 -14.14 13.10
C ASN A 172 -2.08 -13.58 11.68
N HIS A 173 -3.22 -13.86 11.03
CA HIS A 173 -3.52 -13.32 9.71
C HIS A 173 -3.85 -11.83 9.78
N VAL A 174 -4.59 -11.42 10.82
CA VAL A 174 -4.92 -10.01 11.07
C VAL A 174 -3.68 -9.19 11.37
N SER A 175 -2.77 -9.70 12.22
CA SER A 175 -1.51 -9.04 12.53
C SER A 175 -0.65 -8.82 11.28
N GLU A 176 -0.53 -9.84 10.41
CA GLU A 176 0.19 -9.69 9.14
C GLU A 176 -0.53 -8.74 8.17
N ALA A 177 -1.86 -8.76 8.12
CA ALA A 177 -2.64 -7.83 7.32
C ALA A 177 -2.45 -6.37 7.78
N LEU A 178 -2.45 -6.13 9.09
CA LEU A 178 -2.17 -4.83 9.69
C LEU A 178 -0.73 -4.39 9.41
N ARG A 179 0.26 -5.29 9.49
CA ARG A 179 1.65 -4.99 9.13
C ARG A 179 1.77 -4.54 7.67
N LEU A 180 1.11 -5.25 6.75
CA LEU A 180 1.07 -4.88 5.34
C LEU A 180 0.37 -3.55 5.11
N PHE A 181 -0.74 -3.30 5.80
CA PHE A 181 -1.48 -2.04 5.73
C PHE A 181 -0.64 -0.86 6.24
N ASN A 182 0.09 -1.05 7.34
CA ASN A 182 0.97 -0.04 7.91
C ASN A 182 2.12 0.30 6.95
N ASN A 183 2.76 -0.71 6.38
CA ASN A 183 3.89 -0.53 5.45
C ASN A 183 3.48 -0.03 4.06
N SER A 184 2.18 -0.03 3.74
CA SER A 184 1.66 0.44 2.45
C SER A 184 0.93 1.76 2.63
N THR A 185 -0.35 1.70 2.97
CA THR A 185 -1.26 2.85 3.00
C THR A 185 -0.91 3.84 4.10
N MET A 186 -0.47 3.39 5.29
CA MET A 186 -0.07 4.33 6.35
C MET A 186 1.28 4.98 6.08
N ASP A 187 2.25 4.23 5.59
CA ASP A 187 3.53 4.80 5.14
C ASP A 187 3.31 5.80 4.00
N ALA A 188 2.43 5.46 3.04
CA ALA A 188 2.03 6.36 1.98
C ALA A 188 1.34 7.63 2.50
N ALA A 189 0.45 7.51 3.49
CA ALA A 189 -0.22 8.65 4.10
C ALA A 189 0.75 9.57 4.88
N ARG A 190 1.83 9.02 5.43
CA ARG A 190 2.88 9.75 6.16
C ARG A 190 3.99 10.30 5.26
N SER A 191 4.22 9.68 4.11
CA SER A 191 5.30 9.97 3.15
C SER A 191 5.20 11.32 2.43
N GLY A 192 4.50 12.29 3.01
CA GLY A 192 4.36 13.64 2.49
C GLY A 192 4.96 14.74 3.35
N ILE A 193 5.26 14.45 4.61
CA ILE A 193 5.80 15.43 5.57
C ILE A 193 6.81 14.70 6.47
N ASN A 194 8.08 14.78 6.10
CA ASN A 194 9.27 14.47 6.91
C ASN A 194 9.31 13.13 7.66
N GLN A 195 9.90 12.11 7.01
CA GLN A 195 10.59 11.02 7.73
C GLN A 195 12.09 10.90 7.41
N HIS A 196 12.64 11.70 6.48
CA HIS A 196 14.07 11.66 6.14
C HIS A 196 14.87 12.90 6.53
N ILE A 197 14.26 13.91 7.16
CA ILE A 197 15.07 14.90 7.88
C ILE A 197 15.38 14.29 9.24
N ASN A 198 16.49 13.55 9.31
CA ASN A 198 17.28 13.49 10.52
C ASN A 198 17.65 14.94 10.86
N PHE A 199 16.78 15.66 11.55
CA PHE A 199 17.16 16.91 12.17
C PHE A 199 18.23 16.51 13.17
N THR A 200 19.47 16.88 12.90
CA THR A 200 20.41 17.05 14.00
C THR A 200 19.73 18.00 15.00
N PRO A 201 19.87 17.79 16.31
CA PRO A 201 19.23 18.64 17.32
C PRO A 201 19.57 20.13 17.13
N GLU A 202 20.68 20.43 16.45
CA GLU A 202 21.08 21.77 16.04
C GLU A 202 20.19 22.40 14.95
N MET A 203 19.72 21.63 13.95
CA MET A 203 18.87 22.18 12.88
C MET A 203 17.45 22.48 13.37
N ALA A 204 16.92 21.71 14.31
CA ALA A 204 15.64 22.02 14.95
C ALA A 204 15.70 23.30 15.80
N GLN A 205 16.83 23.55 16.46
CA GLN A 205 17.10 24.79 17.20
C GLN A 205 17.29 25.98 16.25
N ALA A 206 17.94 25.77 15.11
CA ALA A 206 18.09 26.80 14.08
C ALA A 206 16.73 27.18 13.46
N GLU A 207 15.86 26.20 13.18
CA GLU A 207 14.53 26.47 12.63
C GLU A 207 13.63 27.23 13.62
N THR A 208 13.70 26.91 14.91
CA THR A 208 12.98 27.68 15.95
C THR A 208 13.56 29.07 16.15
N GLN A 209 14.87 29.27 15.99
CA GLN A 209 15.49 30.60 16.02
C GLN A 209 15.13 31.43 14.78
N ILE A 210 15.06 30.82 13.60
CA ILE A 210 14.66 31.49 12.36
C ILE A 210 13.18 31.88 12.41
N LYS A 211 12.29 30.98 12.86
CA LYS A 211 10.86 31.29 13.06
C LYS A 211 10.62 32.36 14.13
N ARG A 212 11.49 32.47 15.15
CA ARG A 212 11.45 33.58 16.14
C ARG A 212 11.96 34.91 15.59
N ARG A 213 12.89 34.90 14.64
CA ARG A 213 13.44 36.14 14.02
C ARG A 213 12.60 36.64 12.85
N MET A 214 11.96 35.73 12.13
CA MET A 214 10.99 36.05 11.07
C MET A 214 9.65 36.37 11.71
N GLY A 215 9.58 37.51 12.39
CA GLY A 215 8.32 38.07 12.86
C GLY A 215 7.35 38.19 11.71
N ILE A 216 6.14 37.67 11.90
CA ILE A 216 4.96 37.96 11.09
C ILE A 216 4.82 39.48 11.04
N GLY A 217 5.09 40.05 9.87
CA GLY A 217 4.99 41.48 9.60
C GLY A 217 4.16 41.68 8.33
N SER A 218 2.97 42.25 8.55
CA SER A 218 1.93 42.77 7.63
C SER A 218 1.33 41.82 6.61
#